data_AF-A0AAE2SZ30-F1
#
_entry.id   AF-A0AAE2SZ30-F1
#
_cell.length_a   1.000
_cell.length_b   1.000
_cell.length_c   1.000
_cell.angle_alpha   90.00
_cell.angle_beta   90.00
_cell.angle_gamma   90.00
#
_symmetry.space_group_name_H-M   'P 1'
#
loop_
_entity.id
_entity.type
_entity.pdbx_description
1 polymer ?
#
loop_
_entity_poly.entity_id
_entity_poly.type
_entity_poly.pdbx_seq_one_letter_code
_entity_poly.pdbx_strand_id
1 'polypeptide(L)'
;MKLRILGAFVLVLAAAGHARADDRIGPTAIFFHDVTKSTCGFKMTPESALKAATTLGMSNLISDPLLSAVFAICEEVKKGNKSKTIEIRVPDNHKVLRKVIVERAKWWQA
;
A
#
# COMPACT_ATOMS: atom_id res chain seq x y z
N MET A 1 -27.49 12.00 47.31
CA MET A 1 -26.34 12.86 46.95
C MET A 1 -26.07 12.71 45.46
N LYS A 2 -26.10 13.82 44.70
CA LYS A 2 -25.93 13.88 43.23
C LYS A 2 -24.45 14.10 42.90
N LEU A 3 -23.83 13.15 42.18
CA LEU A 3 -22.47 13.30 41.67
C LEU A 3 -22.48 14.10 40.36
N ARG A 4 -21.84 15.26 40.40
CA ARG A 4 -21.50 16.11 39.26
C ARG A 4 -20.23 15.54 38.63
N ILE A 5 -20.27 15.17 37.35
CA ILE A 5 -19.05 14.96 36.55
C ILE A 5 -19.17 15.87 35.33
N LEU A 6 -18.57 17.04 35.47
CA LEU A 6 -18.11 17.86 34.35
C LEU A 6 -16.98 17.10 33.66
N GLY A 7 -17.15 16.82 32.38
CA GLY A 7 -16.11 16.24 31.53
C GLY A 7 -16.34 16.66 30.10
N ALA A 8 -16.00 17.92 29.78
CA ALA A 8 -15.98 18.40 28.41
C ALA A 8 -14.72 17.84 27.73
N PHE A 9 -14.91 16.88 26.82
CA PHE A 9 -13.85 16.45 25.89
C PHE A 9 -14.08 17.16 24.55
N VAL A 10 -13.29 18.19 24.29
CA VAL A 10 -13.22 18.82 22.97
C VAL A 10 -12.12 18.11 22.19
N LEU A 11 -12.51 17.20 21.29
CA LEU A 11 -11.63 16.58 20.31
C LEU A 11 -11.61 17.45 19.05
N VAL A 12 -10.61 18.33 18.95
CA VAL A 12 -10.30 19.02 17.68
C VAL A 12 -9.50 18.06 16.81
N LEU A 13 -10.17 17.37 15.87
CA LEU A 13 -9.47 16.74 14.74
C LEU A 13 -9.24 17.80 13.66
N ALA A 14 -8.06 18.41 13.69
CA ALA A 14 -7.55 19.14 12.54
C ALA A 14 -7.00 18.12 11.52
N ALA A 15 -7.85 17.65 10.60
CA ALA A 15 -7.41 16.98 9.39
C ALA A 15 -7.26 18.00 8.25
N ALA A 16 -6.39 18.99 8.44
CA ALA A 16 -5.95 19.85 7.35
C ALA A 16 -4.75 19.19 6.66
N GLY A 17 -5.03 18.11 5.96
CA GLY A 17 -4.16 17.54 4.95
C GLY A 17 -4.98 17.41 3.68
N HIS A 18 -4.98 18.44 2.85
CA HIS A 18 -5.31 18.28 1.44
C HIS A 18 -4.26 17.35 0.83
N ALA A 19 -4.39 16.04 1.11
CA ALA A 19 -4.00 15.05 0.13
C ALA A 19 -4.90 15.35 -1.06
N ARG A 20 -4.40 16.13 -2.01
CA ARG A 20 -4.65 15.77 -3.40
C ARG A 20 -4.16 14.33 -3.49
N ALA A 21 -5.08 13.39 -3.24
CA ALA A 21 -4.96 12.09 -3.85
C ALA A 21 -4.80 12.44 -5.32
N ASP A 22 -3.57 12.36 -5.82
CA ASP A 22 -3.34 12.45 -7.25
C ASP A 22 -4.33 11.47 -7.87
N ASP A 23 -5.28 11.94 -8.68
CA ASP A 23 -6.38 11.13 -9.21
C ASP A 23 -5.86 9.90 -9.96
N ARG A 24 -4.56 9.89 -10.27
CA ARG A 24 -3.80 8.80 -10.87
C ARG A 24 -3.41 7.67 -9.92
N ILE A 25 -3.47 7.86 -8.59
CA ILE A 25 -3.09 6.83 -7.61
C ILE A 25 -4.00 5.61 -7.72
N GLY A 26 -5.31 5.81 -7.89
CA GLY A 26 -6.27 4.72 -8.08
C GLY A 26 -5.94 3.85 -9.31
N PRO A 27 -5.86 4.45 -10.52
CA PRO A 27 -5.41 3.74 -11.72
C PRO A 27 -4.05 3.07 -11.58
N THR A 28 -3.10 3.73 -10.91
CA THR A 28 -1.75 3.18 -10.70
C THR A 28 -1.75 2.00 -9.72
N ALA A 29 -2.60 2.01 -8.70
CA ALA A 29 -2.77 0.89 -7.78
C ALA A 29 -3.37 -0.35 -8.48
N ILE A 30 -4.35 -0.15 -9.38
CA ILE A 30 -4.92 -1.22 -10.21
C ILE A 30 -3.83 -1.81 -11.11
N PHE A 31 -3.09 -0.95 -11.80
CA PHE A 31 -2.00 -1.39 -12.67
C PHE A 31 -0.90 -2.13 -11.88
N PHE A 32 -0.51 -1.62 -10.71
CA PHE A 32 0.45 -2.27 -9.83
C PHE A 32 -0.02 -3.68 -9.41
N HIS A 33 -1.29 -3.82 -9.02
CA HIS A 33 -1.91 -5.12 -8.75
C HIS A 33 -1.81 -6.06 -9.96
N ASP A 34 -2.22 -5.60 -11.14
CA ASP A 34 -2.31 -6.43 -12.34
C ASP A 34 -0.94 -6.85 -12.88
N VAL A 35 0.02 -5.93 -12.90
CA VAL A 35 1.40 -6.23 -13.33
C VAL A 35 2.06 -7.22 -12.39
N THR A 36 1.90 -7.04 -11.07
CA THR A 36 2.49 -7.96 -10.08
C THR A 36 1.90 -9.37 -10.21
N LYS A 37 0.57 -9.46 -10.41
CA LYS A 37 -0.12 -10.72 -10.70
C LYS A 37 0.37 -11.36 -11.99
N SER A 38 0.50 -10.59 -13.07
CA SER A 38 0.93 -11.10 -14.38
C SER A 38 2.39 -11.57 -14.37
N THR A 39 3.26 -10.79 -13.72
CA THR A 39 4.72 -11.01 -13.75
C THR A 39 5.17 -12.19 -12.90
N CYS A 40 4.58 -12.37 -11.71
CA CYS A 40 5.02 -13.41 -10.79
C CYS A 40 3.88 -14.13 -10.04
N GLY A 41 2.64 -13.96 -10.46
CA GLY A 41 1.50 -14.66 -9.86
C GLY A 41 1.13 -14.19 -8.45
N PHE A 42 1.72 -13.10 -7.94
CA PHE A 42 1.34 -12.56 -6.64
C PHE A 42 0.01 -11.81 -6.74
N LYS A 43 -1.03 -12.39 -6.15
CA LYS A 43 -2.37 -11.81 -6.09
C LYS A 43 -2.51 -11.03 -4.80
N MET A 44 -2.27 -9.72 -4.84
CA MET A 44 -2.45 -8.84 -3.68
C MET A 44 -3.92 -8.42 -3.51
N THR A 45 -4.31 -7.92 -2.34
CA THR A 45 -5.62 -7.27 -2.17
C THR A 45 -5.62 -5.88 -2.81
N PRO A 46 -6.76 -5.40 -3.34
CA PRO A 46 -6.87 -4.04 -3.88
C PRO A 46 -6.52 -2.96 -2.84
N GLU A 47 -6.93 -3.15 -1.58
CA GLU A 47 -6.63 -2.24 -0.48
C GLU A 47 -5.13 -2.17 -0.21
N SER A 48 -4.46 -3.32 -0.28
CA SER A 48 -3.02 -3.40 -0.11
C SER A 48 -2.27 -2.75 -1.27
N ALA A 49 -2.75 -2.94 -2.50
CA ALA A 49 -2.19 -2.28 -3.68
C ALA A 49 -2.29 -0.76 -3.57
N LEU A 50 -3.47 -0.25 -3.19
CA LEU A 50 -3.71 1.18 -3.01
C LEU A 50 -2.83 1.76 -1.91
N LYS A 51 -2.73 1.08 -0.77
CA LYS A 51 -1.87 1.51 0.34
C LYS A 51 -0.40 1.55 -0.05
N ALA A 52 0.08 0.54 -0.77
CA ALA A 52 1.46 0.47 -1.27
C ALA A 52 1.74 1.60 -2.27
N ALA A 53 0.87 1.78 -3.27
CA ALA A 53 0.99 2.83 -4.27
C ALA A 53 1.00 4.23 -3.64
N THR A 54 0.12 4.47 -2.67
CA THR A 54 0.07 5.72 -1.91
C THR A 54 1.34 5.95 -1.10
N THR A 55 1.81 4.92 -0.38
CA THR A 55 2.99 5.02 0.49
C THR A 55 4.28 5.26 -0.30
N LEU A 56 4.39 4.67 -1.48
CA LEU A 56 5.55 4.80 -2.35
C LEU A 56 5.47 6.01 -3.30
N GLY A 57 4.34 6.73 -3.30
CA GLY A 57 4.12 7.88 -4.16
C GLY A 57 4.11 7.52 -5.64
N MET A 58 3.49 6.39 -6.00
CA MET A 58 3.34 5.98 -7.40
C MET A 58 2.36 6.92 -8.12
N SER A 59 2.89 7.88 -8.86
CA SER A 59 2.11 8.92 -9.55
C SER A 59 1.82 8.60 -11.02
N ASN A 60 2.46 7.57 -11.57
CA ASN A 60 2.23 7.12 -12.95
C ASN A 60 2.58 5.63 -13.12
N LEU A 61 2.16 5.09 -14.27
CA LEU A 61 2.23 3.65 -14.60
C LEU A 61 3.66 3.12 -14.85
N ILE A 62 4.63 4.00 -15.07
CA ILE A 62 6.03 3.64 -15.35
C ILE A 62 6.94 4.49 -14.46
N SER A 63 6.70 4.41 -13.15
CA SER A 63 7.49 5.11 -12.15
C SER A 63 8.50 4.17 -11.51
N ASP A 64 9.69 4.68 -11.17
CA ASP A 64 10.73 3.90 -10.49
C ASP A 64 10.21 3.15 -9.25
N PRO A 65 9.37 3.75 -8.36
CA PRO A 65 8.86 3.05 -7.18
C PRO A 65 7.94 1.88 -7.55
N LEU A 66 7.17 1.99 -8.65
CA LEU A 66 6.29 0.92 -9.12
C LEU A 66 7.11 -0.29 -9.57
N LEU A 67 8.06 -0.09 -10.49
CA LEU A 67 8.89 -1.18 -11.01
C LEU A 67 9.72 -1.82 -9.89
N SER A 68 10.30 -1.01 -9.01
CA SER A 68 11.06 -1.50 -7.86
C SER A 68 10.20 -2.37 -6.93
N ALA A 69 8.97 -1.93 -6.63
CA ALA A 69 8.05 -2.69 -5.80
C ALA A 69 7.64 -4.03 -6.45
N VAL A 70 7.35 -4.04 -7.75
CA VAL A 70 7.04 -5.26 -8.50
C VAL A 70 8.20 -6.25 -8.41
N PHE A 71 9.44 -5.80 -8.68
CA PHE A 71 10.61 -6.67 -8.63
C PHE A 71 10.84 -7.24 -7.24
N ALA A 72 10.75 -6.42 -6.19
CA ALA A 72 10.93 -6.88 -4.82
C ALA A 72 9.89 -7.93 -4.41
N ILE A 73 8.62 -7.75 -4.78
CA ILE A 73 7.58 -8.75 -4.51
C ILE A 73 7.87 -10.03 -5.28
N CYS A 74 8.21 -9.92 -6.56
CA CYS A 74 8.47 -11.09 -7.39
C CYS A 74 9.72 -11.86 -6.95
N GLU A 75 10.73 -11.18 -6.41
CA GLU A 75 11.89 -11.83 -5.79
C GLU A 75 11.47 -12.67 -4.58
N GLU A 76 10.63 -12.13 -3.69
CA GLU A 76 10.10 -12.86 -2.54
C GLU A 76 9.25 -14.06 -2.95
N VAL A 77 8.42 -13.91 -3.99
CA VAL A 77 7.67 -15.05 -4.53
C VAL A 77 8.60 -16.11 -5.15
N LYS A 78 9.63 -15.70 -5.88
CA LYS A 78 10.63 -16.63 -6.45
C LYS A 78 11.41 -17.39 -5.38
N LYS A 79 11.64 -16.79 -4.20
CA LYS A 79 12.20 -17.47 -3.01
C LYS A 79 11.23 -18.48 -2.39
N GLY A 80 10.02 -18.63 -2.92
CA GLY A 80 9.00 -19.55 -2.41
C GLY A 80 8.19 -18.97 -1.25
N ASN A 81 8.16 -17.65 -1.05
CA ASN A 81 7.41 -17.04 0.04
C ASN A 81 5.89 -17.20 -0.17
N LYS A 82 5.30 -18.12 0.61
CA LYS A 82 3.85 -18.42 0.62
C LYS A 82 3.08 -17.67 1.71
N SER A 83 3.73 -16.74 2.41
CA SER A 83 3.12 -15.98 3.50
C SER A 83 1.89 -15.20 3.01
N LYS A 84 0.96 -14.97 3.94
CA LYS A 84 -0.22 -14.12 3.69
C LYS A 84 0.18 -12.67 3.41
N THR A 85 1.35 -12.25 3.87
CA THR A 85 1.91 -10.93 3.63
C THR A 85 3.35 -11.04 3.16
N ILE A 86 3.78 -10.10 2.32
CA ILE A 86 5.18 -9.91 1.93
C ILE A 86 5.59 -8.51 2.37
N GLU A 87 6.69 -8.41 3.10
CA GLU A 87 7.32 -7.13 3.39
C GLU A 87 8.37 -6.84 2.32
N ILE A 88 8.33 -5.65 1.73
CA ILE A 88 9.33 -5.16 0.80
C ILE A 88 9.92 -3.84 1.31
N ARG A 89 11.15 -3.57 0.88
CA ARG A 89 11.84 -2.30 1.14
C ARG A 89 12.32 -1.72 -0.19
N VAL A 90 11.70 -0.62 -0.62
CA VAL A 90 12.03 0.04 -1.89
C VAL A 90 12.00 1.56 -1.74
N PRO A 91 12.78 2.32 -2.55
CA PRO A 91 12.71 3.77 -2.54
C PRO A 91 11.33 4.27 -2.97
N ASP A 92 10.80 5.27 -2.28
CA ASP A 92 9.64 6.03 -2.75
C ASP A 92 10.01 7.02 -3.88
N ASN A 93 9.04 7.78 -4.34
CA ASN A 93 9.24 8.83 -5.35
C ASN A 93 10.23 9.93 -4.95
N HIS A 94 10.54 10.10 -3.66
CA HIS A 94 11.57 11.00 -3.13
C HIS A 94 12.89 10.28 -2.86
N LYS A 95 13.07 9.05 -3.34
CA LYS A 95 14.24 8.19 -3.15
C LYS A 95 14.50 7.81 -1.69
N VAL A 96 13.50 7.94 -0.81
CA VAL A 96 13.61 7.50 0.58
C VAL A 96 13.21 6.03 0.68
N LEU A 97 14.05 5.19 1.28
CA LEU A 97 13.74 3.77 1.46
C LEU A 97 12.53 3.60 2.38
N ARG A 98 11.42 3.10 1.83
CA ARG A 98 10.19 2.82 2.59
C ARG A 98 9.98 1.33 2.75
N LYS A 99 9.41 0.97 3.89
CA LYS A 99 8.96 -0.39 4.19
C LYS A 99 7.48 -0.48 3.90
N VAL A 100 7.08 -1.44 3.07
CA VAL A 100 5.68 -1.68 2.72
C VAL A 100 5.34 -3.14 2.92
N ILE A 101 4.17 -3.41 3.48
CA ILE A 101 3.63 -4.76 3.62
C ILE A 101 2.52 -4.90 2.60
N VAL A 102 2.66 -5.89 1.71
CA VAL A 102 1.61 -6.26 0.76
C VAL A 102 0.89 -7.52 1.21
N GLU A 103 -0.44 -7.51 1.21
CA GLU A 103 -1.28 -8.63 1.63
C GLU A 103 -1.76 -9.43 0.42
N ARG A 104 -1.67 -10.76 0.51
CA ARG A 104 -2.18 -11.70 -0.47
C ARG A 104 -3.69 -11.88 -0.31
N ALA A 105 -4.41 -11.86 -1.42
CA ALA A 105 -5.84 -12.12 -1.41
C ALA A 105 -6.18 -13.57 -1.01
N LYS A 106 -7.14 -13.74 -0.10
CA LYS A 106 -7.52 -15.05 0.48
C LYS A 106 -8.18 -16.01 -0.50
N TRP A 107 -8.91 -15.50 -1.48
CA TRP A 107 -9.84 -16.27 -2.32
C TRP A 107 -9.18 -17.12 -3.41
N TRP A 108 -7.84 -17.28 -3.39
CA TRP A 108 -7.11 -18.02 -4.41
C TRP A 108 -6.09 -19.02 -3.85
N GLN A 109 -6.29 -19.56 -2.65
CA GLN A 109 -5.49 -20.71 -2.17
C GLN A 109 -6.06 -22.07 -2.64
N ALA A 110 -6.61 -22.13 -3.85
CA ALA A 110 -6.99 -23.39 -4.50
C ALA A 110 -5.82 -23.94 -5.32
#